data_AF-A0A931S4U9-F1
#
_entry.id   AF-A0A931S4U9-F1
#
_cell.length_a   1.000
_cell.length_b   1.000
_cell.length_c   1.000
_cell.angle_alpha   90.00
_cell.angle_beta   90.00
_cell.angle_gamma   90.00
#
_symmetry.space_group_name_H-M   'P 1'
#
loop_
_entity.id
_entity.type
_entity.pdbx_description
1 polymer ?
#
loop_
_entity_poly.entity_id
_entity_poly.type
_entity_poly.pdbx_seq_one_letter_code
_entity_poly.pdbx_strand_id
1 'polypeptide(L)'
;MRRLSLLLLSFLVLGGASAPRTKPKIDIKRGEEVYKALCWTCHGNYGRGDGPAAQYLARIPPDFTDPRILGAKSDQQLLADLLEDGKGEGRGNHRTMIIGEVLR
;
A
#
# COMPACT_ATOMS: atom_id res chain seq x y z
N MET A 1 32.53 52.13 16.54
CA MET A 1 31.60 51.30 15.76
C MET A 1 32.29 49.98 15.43
N ARG A 2 31.62 48.83 15.67
CA ARG A 2 32.10 47.43 15.57
C ARG A 2 32.70 46.83 16.84
N ARG A 3 31.87 46.09 17.60
CA ARG A 3 32.07 44.74 18.19
C ARG A 3 30.66 44.25 18.54
N LEU A 4 29.90 43.64 17.64
CA LEU A 4 29.99 42.23 17.23
C LEU A 4 30.20 41.31 18.45
N SER A 5 29.13 40.96 19.16
CA SER A 5 29.03 39.78 20.03
C SER A 5 27.63 39.68 20.63
N LEU A 6 27.15 38.45 20.81
CA LEU A 6 25.88 38.03 21.43
C LEU A 6 24.71 37.75 20.46
N LEU A 7 24.98 37.04 19.37
CA LEU A 7 24.00 36.12 18.77
C LEU A 7 24.46 34.67 19.01
N LEU A 8 24.48 34.22 20.26
CA LEU A 8 24.75 32.82 20.60
C LEU A 8 24.01 32.46 21.90
N LEU A 9 22.69 32.36 21.86
CA LEU A 9 21.96 31.59 22.86
C LEU A 9 20.99 30.60 22.19
N SER A 10 21.35 29.34 22.35
CA SER A 10 20.50 28.15 22.40
C SER A 10 19.67 27.78 21.17
N PHE A 11 20.34 27.28 20.13
CA PHE A 11 19.80 26.19 19.30
C PHE A 11 20.24 24.84 19.90
N LEU A 12 19.77 24.52 21.10
CA LEU A 12 20.08 23.26 21.77
C LEU A 12 18.82 22.63 22.36
N VAL A 13 17.89 22.24 21.49
CA VAL A 13 17.00 21.12 21.78
C VAL A 13 17.23 20.08 20.69
N LEU A 14 18.01 19.09 21.12
CA LEU A 14 18.50 17.93 20.43
C LEU A 14 17.39 17.21 19.65
N GLY A 15 17.77 16.78 18.45
CA GLY A 15 16.94 16.02 17.54
C GLY A 15 16.32 14.80 18.19
N GLY A 16 15.02 14.63 17.96
CA GLY A 16 14.34 13.38 18.22
C GLY A 16 15.04 12.28 17.43
N ALA A 17 15.55 11.28 18.15
CA ALA A 17 16.07 10.06 17.55
C ALA A 17 14.95 9.44 16.70
N SER A 18 15.04 9.59 15.37
CA SER A 18 14.30 8.71 14.47
C SER A 18 14.89 7.32 14.67
N ALA A 19 14.21 6.50 15.47
CA ALA A 19 14.51 5.07 15.54
C ALA A 19 14.55 4.53 14.10
N PRO A 20 15.55 3.70 13.75
CA PRO A 20 15.61 3.11 12.42
C PRO A 20 14.31 2.33 12.21
N ARG A 21 13.50 2.77 11.24
CA ARG A 21 12.27 2.09 10.86
C ARG A 21 12.70 0.80 10.17
N THR A 22 12.80 -0.29 10.92
CA THR A 22 13.18 -1.60 10.39
C THR A 22 12.21 -1.94 9.27
N LYS A 23 12.73 -2.28 8.08
CA LYS A 23 11.85 -2.74 6.99
C LYS A 23 11.08 -3.96 7.50
N PRO A 24 9.73 -3.97 7.37
CA PRO A 24 8.96 -5.14 7.74
C PRO A 24 9.52 -6.34 6.96
N LYS A 25 9.71 -7.46 7.65
CA LYS A 25 10.03 -8.71 6.97
C LYS A 25 8.81 -9.11 6.15
N ILE A 26 9.00 -9.35 4.85
CA ILE A 26 7.92 -9.84 3.99
C ILE A 26 7.53 -11.24 4.46
N ASP A 27 6.25 -11.41 4.82
CA ASP A 27 5.65 -12.69 5.18
C ASP A 27 4.71 -13.14 4.05
N ILE A 28 5.24 -13.97 3.16
CA ILE A 28 4.51 -14.48 2.00
C ILE A 28 3.32 -15.34 2.41
N LYS A 29 3.47 -16.13 3.48
CA LYS A 29 2.40 -17.02 3.94
C LYS A 29 1.21 -16.20 4.45
N ARG A 30 1.49 -15.17 5.25
CA ARG A 30 0.46 -14.24 5.70
C ARG A 30 -0.19 -13.51 4.53
N GLY A 31 0.58 -13.08 3.54
CA GLY A 31 0.07 -12.47 2.32
C GLY A 31 -0.89 -13.39 1.54
N GLU A 32 -0.53 -14.67 1.40
CA GLU A 32 -1.37 -15.69 0.75
C GLU A 32 -2.69 -15.91 1.50
N GLU A 33 -2.65 -16.00 2.83
CA GLU A 33 -3.85 -16.13 3.67
C GLU A 33 -4.81 -14.95 3.46
N VAL A 34 -4.29 -13.71 3.47
CA VAL A 34 -5.09 -12.50 3.22
C VAL A 34 -5.67 -12.51 1.81
N TYR A 35 -4.87 -12.89 0.80
CA TYR A 35 -5.31 -12.95 -0.59
C TYR A 35 -6.48 -13.94 -0.77
N LYS A 36 -6.36 -15.13 -0.20
CA LYS A 36 -7.42 -16.15 -0.22
C LYS A 36 -8.65 -15.78 0.61
N ALA A 37 -8.50 -14.93 1.62
CA ALA A 37 -9.64 -14.48 2.39
C ALA A 37 -10.42 -13.35 1.70
N LEU A 38 -9.73 -12.43 1.02
CA LEU A 38 -10.31 -11.13 0.61
C LEU A 38 -10.25 -10.85 -0.89
N CYS A 39 -9.25 -11.35 -1.61
CA CYS A 39 -8.93 -10.85 -2.96
C CYS A 39 -9.37 -11.80 -4.08
N TRP A 40 -9.30 -13.11 -3.84
CA TRP A 40 -9.45 -14.14 -4.88
C TRP A 40 -10.81 -14.15 -5.60
N THR A 41 -11.89 -13.71 -4.94
CA THR A 41 -13.23 -13.73 -5.53
C THR A 41 -13.33 -12.80 -6.74
N CYS A 42 -12.61 -11.68 -6.71
CA CYS A 42 -12.50 -10.74 -7.83
C CYS A 42 -11.26 -11.02 -8.70
N HIS A 43 -10.11 -11.29 -8.08
CA HIS A 43 -8.84 -11.41 -8.79
C HIS A 43 -8.47 -12.82 -9.26
N GLY A 44 -9.25 -13.84 -8.89
CA GLY A 44 -8.96 -15.26 -9.18
C GLY A 44 -7.97 -15.88 -8.20
N ASN A 45 -7.81 -17.22 -8.23
CA ASN A 45 -6.87 -17.91 -7.33
C ASN A 45 -5.40 -17.57 -7.59
N TYR A 46 -5.09 -17.08 -8.79
CA TYR A 46 -3.72 -16.81 -9.26
C TYR A 46 -3.51 -15.34 -9.66
N GLY A 47 -4.45 -14.43 -9.33
CA GLY A 47 -4.29 -13.01 -9.65
C GLY A 47 -4.50 -12.64 -11.11
N ARG A 48 -5.19 -13.47 -11.90
CA ARG A 48 -5.40 -13.22 -13.34
C ARG A 48 -6.59 -12.31 -13.65
N GLY A 49 -7.31 -11.84 -12.64
CA GLY A 49 -8.53 -11.06 -12.82
C GLY A 49 -9.73 -11.90 -13.28
N ASP A 50 -9.64 -13.22 -13.14
CA ASP A 50 -10.61 -14.22 -13.59
C ASP A 50 -11.44 -14.81 -12.43
N GLY A 51 -11.55 -14.08 -11.32
CA GLY A 51 -12.34 -14.51 -10.18
C GLY A 51 -13.84 -14.64 -10.51
N PRO A 52 -14.60 -15.48 -9.79
CA PRO A 52 -16.02 -15.69 -10.05
C PRO A 52 -16.86 -14.40 -10.02
N ALA A 53 -16.44 -13.40 -9.25
CA ALA A 53 -17.08 -12.09 -9.17
C ALA A 53 -16.67 -11.12 -10.29
N ALA A 54 -15.56 -11.39 -11.01
CA ALA A 54 -14.99 -10.47 -12.00
C ALA A 54 -15.97 -10.11 -13.11
N GLN A 55 -16.79 -11.07 -13.55
CA GLN A 55 -17.82 -10.88 -14.59
C GLN A 55 -18.92 -9.88 -14.21
N TYR A 56 -19.10 -9.60 -12.91
CA TYR A 56 -20.12 -8.68 -12.41
C TYR A 56 -19.57 -7.27 -12.13
N LEU A 57 -18.27 -7.05 -12.34
CA LEU A 57 -17.62 -5.76 -12.12
C LEU A 57 -17.73 -4.88 -13.37
N ALA A 58 -17.92 -3.58 -13.17
CA ALA A 58 -17.92 -2.60 -14.26
C ALA A 58 -16.56 -2.53 -14.99
N ARG A 59 -15.48 -2.89 -14.29
CA ARG A 59 -14.15 -3.10 -14.87
C ARG A 59 -13.55 -4.37 -14.31
N ILE A 60 -13.02 -5.19 -15.21
CA ILE A 60 -12.34 -6.44 -14.86
C ILE A 60 -11.03 -6.09 -14.14
N PRO A 61 -10.70 -6.76 -13.02
CA PRO A 61 -9.42 -6.54 -12.35
C PRO A 61 -8.25 -6.92 -13.26
N PRO A 62 -7.10 -6.21 -13.19
CA PRO A 62 -5.97 -6.49 -14.05
C PRO A 62 -5.33 -7.85 -13.72
N ASP A 63 -4.65 -8.44 -14.71
CA ASP A 63 -3.84 -9.65 -14.55
C ASP A 63 -2.50 -9.30 -13.90
N PHE A 64 -2.33 -9.71 -12.64
CA PHE A 64 -1.11 -9.53 -11.85
C PHE A 64 0.05 -10.41 -12.29
N THR A 65 -0.20 -11.43 -13.12
CA THR A 65 0.86 -12.26 -13.70
C THR A 65 1.54 -11.58 -14.89
N ASP A 66 0.96 -10.49 -15.41
CA ASP A 66 1.58 -9.65 -16.43
C ASP A 66 2.65 -8.74 -15.79
N PRO A 67 3.94 -8.86 -16.18
CA PRO A 67 5.01 -8.05 -15.61
C PRO A 67 4.84 -6.54 -15.87
N ARG A 68 4.03 -6.15 -16.84
CA ARG A 68 3.72 -4.74 -17.12
C ARG A 68 2.78 -4.12 -16.08
N ILE A 69 2.05 -4.95 -15.33
CA ILE A 69 1.08 -4.52 -14.32
C ILE A 69 1.76 -4.33 -12.96
N LEU A 70 2.32 -5.41 -12.41
CA LEU A 70 2.98 -5.36 -11.10
C LEU A 70 4.45 -4.97 -11.17
N GLY A 71 5.18 -5.44 -12.19
CA GLY A 71 6.62 -5.18 -12.31
C GLY A 71 6.99 -3.72 -12.52
N ALA A 72 6.01 -2.88 -12.93
CA ALA A 72 6.18 -1.44 -13.07
C ALA A 72 5.89 -0.64 -11.77
N LYS A 73 5.40 -1.28 -10.71
CA LYS A 73 4.95 -0.60 -9.48
C LYS A 73 5.87 -0.92 -8.30
N SER A 74 6.10 0.07 -7.44
CA SER A 74 6.77 -0.15 -6.14
C SER A 74 5.78 -0.69 -5.11
N ASP A 75 6.27 -1.40 -4.08
CA ASP A 75 5.44 -1.87 -2.96
C ASP A 75 4.65 -0.74 -2.29
N GLN A 76 5.26 0.45 -2.17
CA GLN A 76 4.61 1.63 -1.62
C GLN A 76 3.45 2.08 -2.51
N GLN A 77 3.65 2.07 -3.83
CA GLN A 77 2.59 2.41 -4.77
C GLN A 77 1.47 1.37 -4.76
N LEU A 78 1.79 0.07 -4.69
CA LEU A 78 0.79 -0.99 -4.53
C LEU A 78 -0.02 -0.83 -3.25
N LEU A 79 0.64 -0.48 -2.14
CA LEU A 79 -0.03 -0.24 -0.87
C LEU A 79 -0.96 0.98 -0.96
N ALA A 80 -0.52 2.07 -1.59
CA ALA A 80 -1.37 3.23 -1.82
C ALA A 80 -2.55 2.89 -2.73
N ASP A 81 -2.32 2.14 -3.82
CA ASP A 81 -3.37 1.68 -4.74
C ASP A 81 -4.43 0.82 -4.00
N LEU A 82 -3.98 -0.05 -3.08
CA LEU A 82 -4.87 -0.90 -2.27
C LEU A 82 -5.67 -0.12 -1.22
N LEU A 83 -5.10 0.92 -0.61
CA LEU A 83 -5.71 1.63 0.52
C LEU A 83 -6.48 2.90 0.11
N GLU A 84 -6.02 3.59 -0.92
CA GLU A 84 -6.48 4.94 -1.29
C GLU A 84 -7.24 4.94 -2.62
N ASP A 85 -6.74 4.22 -3.63
CA ASP A 85 -7.21 4.34 -5.01
C ASP A 85 -8.17 3.22 -5.44
N GLY A 86 -9.42 3.36 -5.01
CA GLY A 86 -10.55 2.86 -5.77
C GLY A 86 -10.88 3.73 -6.98
N LYS A 87 -9.90 4.16 -7.80
CA LYS A 87 -10.12 5.02 -8.99
C LYS A 87 -10.70 4.27 -10.20
N GLY A 88 -11.45 3.21 -9.92
CA GLY A 88 -12.39 2.63 -10.85
C GLY A 88 -13.67 3.45 -10.82
N GLU A 89 -13.94 4.32 -11.80
CA GLU A 89 -15.33 4.70 -12.13
C GLU A 89 -16.14 3.40 -12.28
N GLY A 90 -16.89 3.02 -11.25
CA GLY A 90 -17.49 1.70 -11.11
C GLY A 90 -17.20 1.10 -9.74
N ARG A 91 -18.20 1.16 -8.86
CA ARG A 91 -18.16 0.80 -7.43
C ARG A 91 -17.28 -0.43 -7.12
N GLY A 92 -16.30 -0.22 -6.26
CA GLY A 92 -15.52 -1.26 -5.60
C GLY A 92 -14.18 -0.73 -5.10
N ASN A 93 -14.17 0.30 -4.24
CA ASN A 93 -12.92 0.62 -3.56
C ASN A 93 -12.58 -0.55 -2.62
N HIS A 94 -11.32 -1.00 -2.62
CA HIS A 94 -10.82 -1.99 -1.66
C HIS A 94 -11.04 -1.53 -0.21
N ARG A 95 -11.22 -0.21 0.00
CA ARG A 95 -11.53 0.45 1.28
C ARG A 95 -12.89 0.08 1.90
N THR A 96 -13.89 -0.35 1.11
CA THR A 96 -15.17 -0.86 1.67
C THR A 96 -15.10 -2.33 2.07
N MET A 97 -14.12 -3.07 1.55
CA MET A 97 -13.68 -4.29 2.21
C MET A 97 -12.84 -3.85 3.41
N ILE A 98 -13.05 -4.45 4.59
CA ILE A 98 -12.44 -4.09 5.88
C ILE A 98 -10.92 -4.43 5.92
N ILE A 99 -10.20 -4.24 4.82
CA ILE A 99 -8.77 -4.53 4.65
C ILE A 99 -7.94 -3.75 5.67
N GLY A 100 -8.34 -2.53 6.04
CA GLY A 100 -7.66 -1.72 7.05
C GLY A 100 -7.71 -2.29 8.48
N GLU A 101 -8.63 -3.19 8.80
CA GLU A 101 -8.63 -3.90 10.10
C GLU A 101 -7.91 -5.26 10.00
N VAL A 102 -7.84 -5.86 8.81
CA VAL A 102 -7.14 -7.13 8.56
C VAL A 102 -5.62 -6.95 8.39
N LEU A 103 -5.19 -5.75 7.94
CA LEU A 103 -3.78 -5.38 7.74
C LEU A 103 -3.13 -4.64 8.93
N ARG A 104 -3.84 -4.45 10.04
CA ARG A 104 -3.29 -3.94 11.32
C ARG A 104 -2.76 -5.08 12.18
#